data_AF-A0A7T7L2F2-F1
#
_entry.id   AF-A0A7T7L2F2-F1
#
_cell.length_a   1.000
_cell.length_b   1.000
_cell.length_c   1.000
_cell.angle_alpha   90.00
_cell.angle_beta   90.00
_cell.angle_gamma   90.00
#
_symmetry.space_group_name_H-M   'P 1'
#
loop_
_entity.id
_entity.type
_entity.pdbx_description
1 polymer ?
#
loop_
_entity_poly.entity_id
_entity_poly.type
_entity_poly.pdbx_seq_one_letter_code
_entity_poly.pdbx_strand_id
1 'polypeptide(L)'
;MTREDDQDMTAAAPAPDSSTTAPTPTGPLSQLIQDAIDTGKSLRDLGKVAIDPESGERISWQYFQKLIKNPPASAPSPVQMRAIAAALGKPYRRIQEATAKQWLQYEATELAGYGDEMRIIVAHLSGQPESEKRRWRMMIEAAEKAQRESDE
;
A
#
# COMPACT_ATOMS: atom_id res chain seq x y z
N MET A 1 10.77 6.55 -73.98
CA MET A 1 9.75 5.49 -74.01
C MET A 1 10.39 4.25 -73.41
N THR A 2 9.95 3.64 -72.31
CA THR A 2 8.75 3.82 -71.48
C THR A 2 9.08 3.17 -70.12
N ARG A 3 8.53 3.76 -69.06
CA ARG A 3 8.45 3.23 -67.69
C ARG A 3 7.64 1.92 -67.66
N GLU A 4 7.55 1.38 -66.45
CA GLU A 4 6.44 0.62 -65.87
C GLU A 4 6.70 -0.89 -65.71
N ASP A 5 6.40 -1.52 -64.57
CA ASP A 5 6.22 -1.05 -63.19
C ASP A 5 6.09 -2.30 -62.30
N ASP A 6 6.36 -2.06 -61.03
CA ASP A 6 5.74 -2.67 -59.84
C ASP A 6 5.62 -4.20 -59.73
N GLN A 7 6.59 -4.75 -58.99
CA GLN A 7 6.30 -5.82 -58.04
C GLN A 7 5.40 -5.25 -56.92
N ASP A 8 4.09 -5.49 -57.04
CA ASP A 8 3.13 -5.34 -55.95
C ASP A 8 3.49 -6.28 -54.79
N MET A 9 4.33 -5.80 -53.88
CA MET A 9 4.37 -6.31 -52.51
C MET A 9 3.15 -5.77 -51.78
N THR A 10 2.07 -6.54 -51.77
CA THR A 10 0.93 -6.33 -50.86
C THR A 10 1.41 -6.37 -49.42
N ALA A 11 1.64 -5.20 -48.84
CA ALA A 11 1.95 -5.00 -47.44
C ALA A 11 0.77 -5.48 -46.58
N ALA A 12 1.05 -6.43 -45.68
CA ALA A 12 0.10 -6.87 -44.67
C ALA A 12 -0.30 -5.69 -43.79
N ALA A 13 -1.60 -5.47 -43.64
CA ALA A 13 -2.18 -4.49 -42.73
C ALA A 13 -1.68 -4.74 -41.30
N PRO A 14 -1.23 -3.72 -40.55
CA PRO A 14 -0.91 -3.89 -39.15
C PRO A 14 -2.21 -4.15 -38.36
N ALA A 15 -2.17 -5.23 -37.57
CA ALA A 15 -3.24 -5.61 -36.65
C ALA A 15 -3.56 -4.47 -35.66
N PRO A 16 -4.83 -4.37 -35.22
CA PRO A 16 -5.28 -3.28 -34.36
C PRO A 16 -4.61 -3.30 -32.98
N ASP A 17 -4.45 -2.09 -32.48
CA ASP A 17 -3.79 -1.66 -31.25
C ASP A 17 -3.86 -2.66 -30.10
N SER A 18 -2.68 -3.05 -29.63
CA SER A 18 -2.47 -3.63 -28.30
C SER A 18 -3.11 -2.70 -27.27
N SER A 19 -4.27 -3.12 -26.76
CA SER A 19 -4.89 -2.55 -25.59
C SER A 19 -3.84 -2.39 -24.50
N THR A 20 -3.57 -1.14 -24.14
CA THR A 20 -2.69 -0.79 -23.02
C THR A 20 -3.42 -1.21 -21.75
N THR A 21 -3.31 -2.48 -21.38
CA THR A 21 -3.61 -2.92 -20.02
C THR A 21 -2.62 -2.20 -19.12
N ALA A 22 -3.11 -1.19 -18.40
CA ALA A 22 -2.30 -0.48 -17.42
C ALA A 22 -1.64 -1.52 -16.50
N PRO A 23 -0.33 -1.42 -16.21
CA PRO A 23 0.34 -2.37 -15.35
C PRO A 23 -0.32 -2.35 -13.98
N THR A 24 -0.94 -3.46 -13.58
CA THR A 24 -1.51 -3.62 -12.24
C THR A 24 -0.39 -3.44 -11.20
N PRO A 25 -0.53 -2.54 -10.22
CA PRO A 25 0.51 -2.30 -9.23
C PRO A 25 0.86 -3.57 -8.45
N THR A 26 2.15 -3.87 -8.34
CA THR A 26 2.64 -5.15 -7.81
C THR A 26 2.62 -5.26 -6.28
N GLY A 27 1.88 -4.38 -5.58
CA GLY A 27 1.74 -4.44 -4.13
C GLY A 27 1.11 -3.19 -3.49
N PRO A 28 0.83 -3.22 -2.17
CA PRO A 28 0.12 -2.14 -1.45
C PRO A 28 0.77 -0.75 -1.54
N LEU A 29 2.10 -0.64 -1.45
CA LEU A 29 2.76 0.66 -1.59
C LEU A 29 2.71 1.14 -3.04
N SER A 30 2.95 0.24 -3.99
CA SER A 30 2.82 0.52 -5.43
C SER A 30 1.42 1.03 -5.76
N GLN A 31 0.38 0.45 -5.16
CA GLN A 31 -1.01 0.89 -5.32
C GLN A 31 -1.25 2.30 -4.79
N LEU A 32 -0.74 2.64 -3.60
CA LEU A 32 -0.87 4.01 -3.08
C LEU A 32 -0.26 5.06 -4.00
N ILE A 33 0.83 4.71 -4.68
CA ILE A 33 1.47 5.60 -5.67
C ILE A 33 0.61 5.67 -6.94
N GLN A 34 0.07 4.55 -7.40
CA GLN A 34 -0.82 4.51 -8.56
C GLN A 34 -2.10 5.31 -8.32
N ASP A 35 -2.75 5.18 -7.17
CA ASP A 35 -3.95 5.97 -6.80
C ASP A 35 -3.66 7.48 -6.84
N ALA A 36 -2.47 7.90 -6.42
CA ALA A 36 -2.06 9.30 -6.49
C ALA A 36 -1.90 9.77 -7.95
N ILE A 37 -1.49 8.89 -8.86
CA ILE A 37 -1.38 9.18 -10.29
C ILE A 37 -2.76 9.26 -10.93
N ASP A 38 -3.64 8.32 -10.59
CA ASP A 38 -4.99 8.24 -11.13
C ASP A 38 -5.87 9.42 -10.68
N THR A 39 -5.52 10.05 -9.55
CA THR A 39 -6.13 11.30 -9.06
C THR A 39 -5.53 12.57 -9.67
N GLY A 40 -4.60 12.43 -10.63
CA GLY A 40 -4.09 13.53 -11.45
C GLY A 40 -2.69 14.02 -11.09
N LYS A 41 -1.98 13.41 -10.14
CA LYS A 41 -0.56 13.76 -9.90
C LYS A 41 0.33 13.07 -10.92
N SER A 42 1.20 13.79 -11.61
CA SER A 42 2.22 13.13 -12.43
C SER A 42 3.35 12.56 -11.55
N LEU A 43 4.03 11.51 -12.02
CA LEU A 43 5.26 11.01 -11.37
C LEU A 43 6.31 12.10 -11.17
N ARG A 44 6.41 13.04 -12.14
CA ARG A 44 7.33 14.17 -12.04
C ARG A 44 6.95 15.11 -10.91
N ASP A 45 5.66 15.34 -10.70
CA ASP A 45 5.20 16.19 -9.60
C ASP A 45 5.47 15.55 -8.25
N LEU A 46 5.24 14.24 -8.13
CA LEU A 46 5.63 13.48 -6.93
C LEU A 46 7.13 13.65 -6.65
N GLY A 47 8.00 13.45 -7.64
CA GLY A 47 9.45 13.61 -7.47
C GLY A 47 9.92 15.02 -7.08
N LYS A 48 9.17 16.08 -7.42
CA LYS A 48 9.51 17.46 -7.01
C LYS A 48 9.33 17.66 -5.50
N VAL A 49 8.30 17.05 -4.93
CA VAL A 49 7.90 17.24 -3.52
C VAL A 49 8.33 16.08 -2.61
N ALA A 50 8.97 15.04 -3.17
CA ALA A 50 9.44 13.88 -2.42
C ALA A 50 10.75 14.15 -1.69
N ILE A 51 10.65 14.93 -0.62
CA ILE A 51 11.76 15.34 0.24
C ILE A 51 11.46 14.83 1.64
N ASP A 52 12.42 14.14 2.25
CA ASP A 52 12.33 13.74 3.65
C ASP A 52 12.32 14.99 4.55
N PRO A 53 11.26 15.25 5.33
CA PRO A 53 11.18 16.43 6.20
C PRO A 53 12.24 16.44 7.30
N GLU A 54 12.83 15.30 7.67
CA GLU A 54 13.85 15.22 8.72
C GLU A 54 15.27 15.46 8.17
N SER A 55 15.65 14.75 7.10
CA SER A 55 17.02 14.81 6.56
C SER A 55 17.19 15.80 5.41
N GLY A 56 16.11 16.23 4.77
CA GLY A 56 16.15 17.01 3.52
C GLY A 56 16.53 16.18 2.28
N GLU A 57 16.73 14.86 2.42
CA GLU A 57 17.08 13.99 1.30
C GLU A 57 15.91 13.87 0.31
N ARG A 58 16.20 14.00 -0.98
CA ARG A 58 15.19 13.93 -2.05
C ARG A 58 15.26 12.58 -2.75
N ILE A 59 14.10 11.96 -2.97
CA ILE A 59 13.97 10.82 -3.87
C ILE A 59 13.50 11.27 -5.26
N SER A 60 13.99 10.59 -6.30
CA SER A 60 13.72 10.97 -7.69
C SER A 60 12.38 10.43 -8.19
N TRP A 61 11.82 11.04 -9.24
CA TRP A 61 10.61 10.54 -9.88
C TRP A 61 10.80 9.13 -10.47
N GLN A 62 12.02 8.79 -10.91
CA GLN A 62 12.35 7.45 -11.42
C GLN A 62 12.22 6.39 -10.34
N TYR A 63 12.45 6.75 -9.08
CA TYR A 63 12.27 5.83 -7.96
C TYR A 63 10.79 5.45 -7.79
N PHE A 64 9.86 6.41 -7.88
CA PHE A 64 8.42 6.11 -7.90
C PHE A 64 8.03 5.23 -9.08
N GLN A 65 8.56 5.52 -10.28
CA GLN A 65 8.31 4.67 -11.45
C GLN A 65 8.78 3.23 -11.23
N LYS A 66 9.96 3.07 -10.60
CA LYS A 66 10.50 1.76 -10.24
C LYS A 66 9.59 1.03 -9.25
N LEU A 67 9.12 1.72 -8.20
CA LEU A 67 8.20 1.14 -7.22
C LEU A 67 6.89 0.65 -7.83
N ILE A 68 6.38 1.27 -8.90
CA ILE A 68 5.14 0.83 -9.55
C ILE A 68 5.41 -0.33 -10.51
N LYS A 69 6.42 -0.19 -11.39
CA LYS A 69 6.62 -1.11 -12.52
C LYS A 69 7.41 -2.36 -12.15
N ASN A 70 8.43 -2.21 -11.31
CA ASN A 70 9.32 -3.31 -10.91
C ASN A 70 9.93 -2.98 -9.54
N PRO A 71 9.16 -3.19 -8.46
CA PRO A 71 9.64 -2.91 -7.11
C PRO A 71 10.97 -3.62 -6.84
N PRO A 72 11.98 -2.92 -6.24
CA PRO A 72 13.23 -3.57 -5.87
C PRO A 72 12.99 -4.69 -4.84
N ALA A 73 13.88 -5.68 -4.78
CA ALA A 73 13.81 -6.76 -3.80
C ALA A 73 13.90 -6.26 -2.34
N SER A 74 14.62 -5.17 -2.12
CA SER A 74 14.74 -4.52 -0.80
C SER A 74 13.67 -3.45 -0.62
N ALA A 75 13.11 -3.38 0.59
CA ALA A 75 12.15 -2.34 0.95
C ALA A 75 12.80 -0.95 0.93
N PRO A 76 12.02 0.12 0.69
CA PRO A 76 12.47 1.49 0.88
C PRO A 76 13.02 1.74 2.29
N SER A 77 14.09 2.53 2.40
CA SER A 77 14.66 2.93 3.69
C SER A 77 13.71 3.86 4.48
N PRO A 78 13.92 4.09 5.79
CA PRO A 78 13.11 5.04 6.56
C PRO A 78 13.06 6.45 5.96
N VAL A 79 14.20 6.95 5.46
CA VAL A 79 14.31 8.24 4.77
C VAL A 79 13.45 8.25 3.50
N GLN A 80 13.56 7.20 2.68
CA GLN A 80 12.77 7.07 1.45
C GLN A 80 11.26 6.99 1.77
N MET A 81 10.87 6.25 2.80
CA MET A 81 9.47 6.14 3.22
C MET A 81 8.90 7.49 3.70
N ARG A 82 9.68 8.30 4.43
CA ARG A 82 9.24 9.65 4.83
C ARG A 82 9.12 10.60 3.64
N ALA A 83 10.06 10.55 2.70
CA ALA A 83 9.98 11.32 1.45
C ALA A 83 8.75 10.92 0.60
N ILE A 84 8.43 9.62 0.53
CA ILE A 84 7.21 9.13 -0.13
C ILE A 84 5.96 9.65 0.60
N ALA A 85 5.94 9.60 1.93
CA ALA A 85 4.83 10.09 2.73
C ALA A 85 4.55 11.58 2.46
N ALA A 86 5.61 12.40 2.43
CA ALA A 86 5.53 13.82 2.09
C ALA A 86 4.98 14.05 0.68
N ALA A 87 5.48 13.31 -0.33
CA ALA A 87 5.02 13.46 -1.72
C ALA A 87 3.55 13.09 -1.93
N LEU A 88 3.13 12.01 -1.26
CA LEU A 88 1.76 11.52 -1.35
C LEU A 88 0.79 12.32 -0.48
N GLY A 89 1.29 13.10 0.49
CA GLY A 89 0.45 13.77 1.49
C GLY A 89 -0.24 12.77 2.42
N LYS A 90 0.42 11.65 2.72
CA LYS A 90 -0.09 10.56 3.56
C LYS A 90 0.70 10.48 4.87
N PRO A 91 0.10 10.01 5.99
CA PRO A 91 0.84 9.79 7.23
C PRO A 91 1.98 8.78 7.04
N TYR A 92 3.14 9.02 7.66
CA TYR A 92 4.31 8.13 7.59
C TYR A 92 3.97 6.68 7.96
N ARG A 93 3.19 6.49 9.03
CA ARG A 93 2.70 5.18 9.48
C ARG A 93 1.97 4.40 8.37
N ARG A 94 1.16 5.09 7.54
CA ARG A 94 0.44 4.43 6.44
C ARG A 94 1.40 3.92 5.35
N ILE A 95 2.48 4.64 5.10
CA ILE A 95 3.53 4.21 4.16
C ILE A 95 4.31 3.02 4.74
N GLN A 96 4.61 3.04 6.04
CA GLN A 96 5.26 1.91 6.71
C GLN A 96 4.40 0.64 6.64
N GLU A 97 3.10 0.74 6.92
CA GLU A 97 2.17 -0.40 6.82
C GLU A 97 2.11 -0.98 5.41
N ALA A 98 1.96 -0.12 4.39
CA ALA A 98 1.93 -0.55 3.00
C ALA A 98 3.26 -1.18 2.56
N THR A 99 4.38 -0.63 3.02
CA THR A 99 5.72 -1.16 2.76
C THR A 99 5.90 -2.53 3.44
N ALA A 100 5.52 -2.66 4.70
CA ALA A 100 5.60 -3.90 5.44
C ALA A 100 4.74 -5.00 4.80
N LYS A 101 3.51 -4.66 4.37
CA LYS A 101 2.65 -5.62 3.66
C LYS A 101 3.24 -6.04 2.31
N GLN A 102 3.86 -5.13 1.57
CA GLN A 102 4.43 -5.42 0.25
C GLN A 102 5.73 -6.24 0.30
N TRP A 103 6.67 -5.91 1.20
CA TRP A 103 7.98 -6.56 1.22
C TRP A 103 8.12 -7.67 2.25
N LEU A 104 7.39 -7.58 3.36
CA LEU A 104 7.54 -8.51 4.48
C LEU A 104 6.35 -9.46 4.60
N GLN A 105 5.35 -9.32 3.71
CA GLN A 105 4.04 -9.98 3.84
C GLN A 105 3.42 -9.77 5.23
N TYR A 106 3.81 -8.68 5.89
CA TYR A 106 3.36 -8.37 7.23
C TYR A 106 1.93 -7.85 7.14
N GLU A 107 0.98 -8.72 7.44
CA GLU A 107 -0.37 -8.29 7.76
C GLU A 107 -0.37 -7.89 9.23
N ALA A 108 -0.49 -6.58 9.49
CA ALA A 108 -0.68 -6.07 10.83
C ALA A 108 -1.94 -6.70 11.43
N THR A 109 -1.75 -7.80 12.16
CA THR A 109 -2.78 -8.52 12.91
C THR A 109 -3.05 -7.85 14.25
N GLU A 110 -2.47 -6.67 14.47
CA GLU A 110 -2.64 -5.89 15.68
C GLU A 110 -3.82 -4.92 15.50
N LEU A 111 -4.96 -5.32 16.06
CA LEU A 111 -6.16 -4.51 16.34
C LEU A 111 -6.98 -3.98 15.14
N ALA A 112 -6.52 -4.13 13.90
CA ALA A 112 -7.30 -3.73 12.73
C ALA A 112 -8.56 -4.58 12.51
N GLY A 113 -8.55 -5.85 12.94
CA GLY A 113 -9.68 -6.79 12.85
C GLY A 113 -10.77 -6.59 13.89
N TYR A 114 -10.56 -5.69 14.86
CA TYR A 114 -11.58 -5.33 15.84
C TYR A 114 -12.38 -4.12 15.34
N GLY A 115 -13.71 -4.21 15.42
CA GLY A 115 -14.60 -3.07 15.19
C GLY A 115 -14.28 -1.91 16.15
N ASP A 116 -14.71 -0.69 15.79
CA ASP A 116 -14.37 0.53 16.53
C ASP A 116 -14.71 0.44 18.03
N GLU A 117 -15.80 -0.24 18.38
CA GLU A 117 -16.22 -0.50 19.76
C GLU A 117 -15.19 -1.33 20.54
N MET A 118 -14.69 -2.40 19.95
CA MET A 118 -13.73 -3.28 20.62
C MET A 118 -12.36 -2.58 20.81
N ARG A 119 -12.00 -1.64 19.91
CA ARG A 119 -10.83 -0.78 20.12
C ARG A 119 -10.99 0.15 21.31
N ILE A 120 -12.19 0.73 21.51
CA ILE A 120 -12.49 1.57 22.66
C ILE A 120 -12.37 0.77 23.96
N ILE A 121 -12.88 -0.47 23.98
CA ILE A 121 -12.80 -1.36 25.14
C ILE A 121 -11.35 -1.71 25.47
N VAL A 122 -10.56 -2.14 24.48
CA VAL A 122 -9.14 -2.48 24.68
C VAL A 122 -8.34 -1.27 25.14
N ALA A 123 -8.57 -0.09 24.55
CA ALA A 123 -7.92 1.15 24.97
C ALA A 123 -8.28 1.52 26.41
N HIS A 124 -9.57 1.41 26.79
CA HIS A 124 -10.01 1.66 28.16
C HIS A 124 -9.35 0.72 29.16
N LEU A 125 -9.35 -0.59 28.89
CA LEU A 125 -8.76 -1.60 29.77
C LEU A 125 -7.24 -1.44 29.91
N SER A 126 -6.55 -0.95 28.87
CA SER A 126 -5.10 -0.73 28.92
C SER A 126 -4.67 0.25 30.02
N GLY A 127 -5.51 1.26 30.30
CA GLY A 127 -5.27 2.28 31.34
C GLY A 127 -5.69 1.87 32.75
N GLN A 128 -6.31 0.70 32.93
CA GLN A 128 -6.82 0.27 34.22
C GLN A 128 -5.77 -0.44 35.09
N PRO A 129 -5.95 -0.47 36.43
CA PRO A 129 -5.13 -1.28 37.32
C PRO A 129 -5.24 -2.78 37.04
N GLU A 130 -4.19 -3.54 37.37
CA GLU A 130 -4.16 -5.01 37.15
C GLU A 130 -5.25 -5.78 37.93
N SER A 131 -5.75 -5.23 39.05
CA SER A 131 -6.91 -5.81 39.75
C SER A 131 -8.17 -5.75 38.89
N GLU A 132 -8.39 -4.65 38.18
CA GLU A 132 -9.57 -4.44 37.34
C GLU A 132 -9.48 -5.30 36.06
N LYS A 133 -8.31 -5.35 35.42
CA LYS A 133 -8.07 -6.25 34.28
C LYS A 133 -8.33 -7.72 34.63
N ARG A 134 -7.92 -8.16 35.83
CA ARG A 134 -8.18 -9.53 36.32
C ARG A 134 -9.66 -9.80 36.53
N ARG A 135 -10.41 -8.82 37.07
CA ARG A 135 -11.86 -8.94 37.22
C ARG A 135 -12.56 -9.13 35.86
N TRP A 136 -12.18 -8.33 34.87
CA TRP A 136 -12.70 -8.45 33.51
C TRP A 136 -12.39 -9.81 32.88
N ARG A 137 -11.18 -10.32 33.05
CA ARG A 137 -10.80 -11.66 32.59
C ARG A 137 -11.71 -12.74 33.18
N MET A 138 -11.93 -12.73 34.49
CA MET A 138 -12.79 -13.71 35.16
C MET A 138 -14.24 -13.67 34.65
N MET A 139 -14.77 -12.47 34.37
CA MET A 139 -16.12 -12.31 33.81
C MET A 139 -16.24 -12.92 32.41
N ILE A 140 -15.25 -12.70 31.55
CA ILE A 140 -15.24 -13.25 30.19
C ILE A 140 -15.14 -14.77 30.23
N GLU A 141 -14.21 -15.31 31.03
CA GLU A 141 -14.03 -16.76 31.20
C GLU A 141 -15.31 -17.44 31.74
N ALA A 142 -16.00 -16.79 32.68
CA ALA A 142 -17.27 -17.29 33.20
C ALA A 142 -18.39 -17.27 32.14
N ALA A 143 -18.48 -16.21 31.33
CA ALA A 143 -19.45 -16.11 30.25
C ALA A 143 -19.22 -17.17 29.16
N GLU A 144 -17.95 -17.39 28.76
CA GLU A 144 -17.60 -18.44 27.81
C GLU A 144 -17.92 -19.84 28.34
N LYS A 145 -17.68 -20.08 29.62
CA LYS A 145 -18.01 -21.35 30.26
C LYS A 145 -19.52 -21.60 30.26
N ALA A 146 -20.32 -20.61 30.62
CA ALA A 146 -21.77 -20.71 30.61
C ALA A 146 -22.34 -20.95 29.20
N GLN A 147 -21.74 -20.34 28.17
CA GLN A 147 -22.13 -20.56 26.77
C GLN A 147 -21.86 -22.02 26.35
N ARG A 148 -20.67 -22.56 26.66
CA ARG A 148 -20.33 -23.95 26.35
C ARG A 148 -21.25 -24.96 27.02
N GLU A 149 -21.63 -24.71 28.28
CA GLU A 149 -22.58 -25.56 29.02
C GLU A 149 -24.03 -25.46 28.50
N SER A 150 -24.36 -24.39 27.76
CA SER A 150 -25.70 -24.19 27.18
C SER A 150 -25.83 -24.74 25.75
N ASP A 151 -24.69 -24.92 25.06
CA ASP A 151 -24.60 -25.45 23.70
C ASP A 151 -24.44 -27.00 23.66
N GLU A 152 -24.43 -27.64 24.83
CA GLU A 152 -24.29 -29.10 25.07
C GLU A 152 -25.64 -29.73 25.51
#